data_AF-A0A2E9VQA9-F1
#
_entry.id   AF-A0A2E9VQA9-F1
#
_cell.length_a   1.000
_cell.length_b   1.000
_cell.length_c   1.000
_cell.angle_alpha   90.00
_cell.angle_beta   90.00
_cell.angle_gamma   90.00
#
_symmetry.space_group_name_H-M   'P 1'
#
loop_
_entity.id
_entity.type
_entity.pdbx_description
1 polymer ?
#
loop_
_entity_poly.entity_id
_entity_poly.type
_entity_poly.pdbx_seq_one_letter_code
_entity_poly.pdbx_strand_id
1 'polypeptide(L)'
;MTNLTASALRLTRLYKKRMSIEETFRDQKSHRHGFSLRSTRVTDPKRLDRLLLVLAIGYCLLCGFGLRMKQVYPASCWSTNNREHELSVLSIARRMLGITQLTPRHALESLTTALQKASPNWG
;
A
#
# COMPACT_ATOMS: atom_id res chain seq x y z
N MET A 1 -14.61 -21.79 22.32
CA MET A 1 -13.13 -21.78 22.34
C MET A 1 -12.67 -22.29 20.98
N THR A 2 -11.82 -21.55 20.26
CA THR A 2 -11.32 -21.99 18.94
C THR A 2 -10.28 -23.09 19.13
N ASN A 3 -10.38 -24.21 18.38
CA ASN A 3 -9.46 -25.36 18.44
C ASN A 3 -8.06 -25.08 17.83
N LEU A 4 -7.60 -23.83 17.88
CA LEU A 4 -6.30 -23.42 17.35
C LEU A 4 -5.23 -23.62 18.42
N THR A 5 -4.21 -24.42 18.09
CA THR A 5 -3.03 -24.70 18.94
C THR A 5 -2.03 -23.54 19.02
N ALA A 6 -2.25 -22.45 18.27
CA ALA A 6 -1.38 -21.27 18.29
C ALA A 6 -1.60 -20.43 19.56
N SER A 7 -0.52 -19.82 20.08
CA SER A 7 -0.63 -18.96 21.26
C SER A 7 -1.56 -17.77 21.02
N ALA A 8 -2.38 -17.42 22.02
CA ALA A 8 -3.34 -16.33 21.92
C ALA A 8 -2.68 -15.01 21.47
N LEU A 9 -1.48 -14.73 21.98
CA LEU A 9 -0.71 -13.54 21.63
C LEU A 9 -0.25 -13.52 20.16
N ARG A 10 0.10 -14.69 19.58
CA ARG A 10 0.41 -14.81 18.15
C ARG A 10 -0.84 -14.57 17.31
N LEU A 11 -1.98 -15.14 17.70
CA LEU A 11 -3.27 -14.94 17.02
C LEU A 11 -3.71 -13.48 17.04
N THR A 12 -3.62 -12.80 18.19
CA THR A 12 -3.96 -11.37 18.31
C THR A 12 -3.06 -10.49 17.43
N ARG A 13 -1.74 -10.76 17.41
CA ARG A 13 -0.81 -10.03 16.53
C ARG A 13 -1.11 -10.24 15.06
N LEU A 14 -1.47 -11.46 14.66
CA LEU A 14 -1.82 -11.79 13.28
C LEU A 14 -3.15 -11.12 12.89
N TYR A 15 -4.15 -11.18 13.77
CA TYR A 15 -5.44 -10.51 13.57
C TYR A 15 -5.30 -8.99 13.44
N LYS A 16 -4.40 -8.36 14.21
CA LYS A 16 -4.11 -6.92 14.11
C LYS A 16 -3.66 -6.49 12.71
N LYS A 17 -3.01 -7.38 11.93
CA LYS A 17 -2.59 -7.09 10.54
C LYS A 17 -3.78 -6.84 9.61
N ARG A 18 -4.97 -7.37 9.92
CA ARG A 18 -6.18 -7.19 9.11
C ARG A 18 -6.63 -5.73 9.03
N MET A 19 -6.38 -4.92 10.07
CA MET A 19 -6.79 -3.52 10.10
C MET A 19 -6.20 -2.71 8.94
N SER A 20 -4.95 -3.02 8.55
CA SER A 20 -4.28 -2.35 7.43
C SER A 20 -5.01 -2.54 6.10
N ILE A 21 -5.70 -3.68 5.91
CA ILE A 21 -6.52 -3.94 4.72
C ILE A 21 -7.75 -3.02 4.70
N GLU A 22 -8.41 -2.83 5.84
CA GLU A 22 -9.58 -1.94 5.95
C GLU A 22 -9.22 -0.47 5.72
N GLU A 23 -8.09 -0.02 6.29
CA GLU A 23 -7.54 1.31 6.03
C GLU A 23 -7.22 1.51 4.54
N THR A 24 -6.60 0.51 3.91
CA THR A 24 -6.29 0.54 2.48
C THR A 24 -7.56 0.65 1.63
N PHE A 25 -8.60 -0.15 1.93
CA PHE A 25 -9.87 -0.07 1.21
C PHE A 25 -10.58 1.26 1.43
N ARG A 26 -10.51 1.82 2.64
CA ARG A 26 -11.07 3.14 2.95
C ARG A 26 -10.38 4.24 2.14
N ASP A 27 -9.05 4.22 2.11
CA ASP A 27 -8.24 5.19 1.36
C ASP A 27 -8.52 5.08 -0.15
N GLN A 28 -8.56 3.87 -0.70
CA GLN A 28 -8.84 3.65 -2.12
C GLN A 28 -10.24 4.11 -2.54
N LYS A 29 -11.25 3.93 -1.67
CA LYS A 29 -12.64 4.37 -1.92
C LYS A 29 -12.83 5.87 -1.74
N SER A 30 -11.91 6.54 -1.05
CA SER A 30 -11.98 7.99 -0.83
C SER A 30 -12.05 8.73 -2.17
N HIS A 31 -12.99 9.67 -2.27
CA HIS A 31 -13.10 10.53 -3.45
C HIS A 31 -11.92 11.50 -3.57
N ARG A 32 -11.41 12.00 -2.44
CA ARG A 32 -10.36 13.02 -2.41
C ARG A 32 -8.95 12.44 -2.53
N HIS A 33 -8.72 11.27 -1.90
CA HIS A 33 -7.37 10.71 -1.76
C HIS A 33 -7.18 9.36 -2.46
N GLY A 34 -8.27 8.70 -2.83
CA GLY A 34 -8.29 7.38 -3.46
C GLY A 34 -8.43 7.42 -4.98
N PHE A 35 -8.94 6.33 -5.53
CA PHE A 35 -9.16 6.17 -6.98
C PHE A 35 -10.58 6.53 -7.43
N SER A 36 -11.49 6.69 -6.47
CA SER A 36 -12.90 7.01 -6.72
C SER A 36 -13.52 6.22 -7.88
N LEU A 37 -13.33 4.90 -7.92
CA LEU A 37 -13.75 4.08 -9.06
C LEU A 37 -15.24 4.20 -9.38
N ARG A 38 -16.07 4.50 -8.37
CA ARG A 38 -17.51 4.74 -8.52
C ARG A 38 -17.83 6.03 -9.31
N SER A 39 -16.96 7.04 -9.32
CA SER A 39 -17.18 8.28 -10.06
C SER A 39 -16.78 8.20 -11.54
N THR A 40 -16.11 7.12 -11.96
CA THR A 40 -15.67 6.94 -13.36
C THR A 40 -16.82 6.69 -14.34
N ARG A 41 -18.01 6.30 -13.84
CA ARG A 41 -19.23 6.01 -14.63
C ARG A 41 -19.00 5.03 -15.79
N VAL A 42 -17.99 4.18 -15.72
CA VAL A 42 -17.71 3.17 -16.74
C VAL A 42 -18.76 2.07 -16.64
N THR A 43 -19.54 1.88 -17.70
CA THR A 43 -20.62 0.89 -17.77
C THR A 43 -20.23 -0.39 -18.51
N ASP A 44 -19.21 -0.34 -19.37
CA ASP A 44 -18.71 -1.50 -20.12
C ASP A 44 -17.71 -2.31 -19.26
N PRO A 45 -18.01 -3.59 -18.94
CA PRO A 45 -17.11 -4.45 -18.18
C PRO A 45 -15.71 -4.57 -18.77
N LYS A 46 -15.58 -4.63 -20.11
CA LYS A 46 -14.27 -4.76 -20.78
C LYS A 46 -13.41 -3.50 -20.67
N ARG A 47 -14.05 -2.34 -20.51
CA ARG A 47 -13.34 -1.08 -20.24
C ARG A 47 -12.94 -0.98 -18.77
N LEU A 48 -13.80 -1.42 -17.87
CA LEU A 48 -13.49 -1.47 -16.44
C LEU A 48 -12.31 -2.41 -16.16
N ASP A 49 -12.29 -3.59 -16.78
CA ASP A 49 -11.21 -4.57 -16.63
C ASP A 49 -9.84 -4.00 -17.02
N ARG A 50 -9.76 -3.37 -18.20
CA ARG A 50 -8.54 -2.67 -18.65
C ARG A 50 -8.14 -1.53 -17.71
N LEU A 51 -9.11 -0.76 -17.21
CA LEU A 51 -8.85 0.30 -16.23
C LEU A 51 -8.28 -0.28 -14.94
N LEU A 52 -8.84 -1.38 -14.43
CA LEU A 52 -8.37 -2.06 -13.22
C LEU A 52 -6.98 -2.63 -13.39
N LEU A 53 -6.64 -3.16 -14.57
CA LEU A 53 -5.29 -3.63 -14.88
C LEU A 53 -4.27 -2.48 -14.79
N VAL A 54 -4.53 -1.37 -15.46
CA VAL A 54 -3.66 -0.18 -15.40
C VAL A 54 -3.54 0.33 -13.97
N LEU A 55 -4.66 0.36 -13.23
CA LEU A 55 -4.68 0.75 -11.84
C LEU A 55 -3.83 -0.16 -10.95
N ALA A 56 -3.91 -1.48 -11.15
CA ALA A 56 -3.15 -2.46 -10.39
C ALA A 56 -1.65 -2.30 -10.64
N ILE A 57 -1.23 -2.09 -11.89
CA ILE A 57 0.17 -1.83 -12.23
C ILE A 57 0.64 -0.51 -11.57
N GLY A 58 -0.12 0.57 -11.74
CA GLY A 58 0.19 1.86 -11.11
C GLY A 58 0.26 1.78 -9.59
N TYR A 59 -0.61 0.98 -8.97
CA TYR A 59 -0.61 0.71 -7.54
C TYR A 59 0.66 -0.02 -7.09
N CYS A 60 1.08 -1.07 -7.79
CA CYS A 60 2.33 -1.78 -7.51
C CYS A 60 3.54 -0.85 -7.58
N LEU A 61 3.59 0.02 -8.60
CA LEU A 61 4.65 1.02 -8.76
C LEU A 61 4.65 2.03 -7.61
N LEU A 62 3.48 2.56 -7.24
CA LEU A 62 3.35 3.49 -6.11
C LEU A 62 3.74 2.85 -4.78
N CYS A 63 3.38 1.58 -4.55
CA CYS A 63 3.80 0.83 -3.37
C CYS A 63 5.32 0.69 -3.31
N GLY A 64 5.96 0.27 -4.41
CA GLY A 64 7.42 0.17 -4.50
C GLY A 64 8.11 1.51 -4.26
N PHE A 65 7.58 2.58 -4.85
CA PHE A 65 8.09 3.94 -4.68
C PHE A 65 7.94 4.41 -3.22
N GLY A 66 6.77 4.26 -2.60
CA GLY A 66 6.55 4.65 -1.21
C GLY A 66 7.42 3.88 -0.22
N LEU A 67 7.65 2.58 -0.47
CA LEU A 67 8.58 1.76 0.32
C LEU A 67 10.00 2.28 0.20
N ARG A 68 10.44 2.64 -1.01
CA ARG A 68 11.75 3.24 -1.23
C ARG A 68 11.91 4.58 -0.52
N MET A 69 10.89 5.45 -0.58
CA MET A 69 10.92 6.73 0.14
C MET A 69 11.04 6.54 1.63
N LYS A 70 10.31 5.57 2.20
CA LYS A 70 10.39 5.24 3.62
C LYS A 70 11.78 4.72 4.05
N GLN A 71 12.55 4.16 3.13
CA GLN A 71 13.93 3.71 3.41
C GLN A 71 14.97 4.83 3.28
N VAL A 72 14.75 5.77 2.36
CA VAL A 72 15.77 6.79 2.00
C VAL A 72 15.60 8.08 2.78
N TYR A 73 14.37 8.47 3.09
CA TYR A 73 14.06 9.77 3.67
C TYR A 73 13.50 9.63 5.10
N PRO A 74 13.68 10.63 5.97
CA PRO A 74 13.07 10.66 7.29
C PRO A 74 11.56 10.97 7.22
N ALA A 75 10.81 10.59 8.26
CA ALA A 75 9.36 10.79 8.30
C ALA A 75 8.91 12.27 8.25
N SER A 76 9.80 13.21 8.56
CA SER A 76 9.58 14.64 8.43
C SER A 76 9.33 15.10 6.99
N CYS A 77 9.79 14.35 5.98
CA CYS A 77 9.55 14.66 4.58
C CYS A 77 8.09 14.47 4.15
N TRP A 78 7.30 13.69 4.89
CA TRP A 78 5.90 13.40 4.51
C TRP A 78 4.89 13.54 5.66
N SER A 79 5.32 13.66 6.91
CA SER A 79 4.46 13.92 8.08
C SER A 79 5.07 14.98 8.99
N THR A 80 4.26 15.99 9.34
CA THR A 80 4.62 17.03 10.32
C THR A 80 4.87 16.44 11.72
N ASN A 81 4.13 15.38 12.10
CA ASN A 81 4.27 14.74 13.41
C ASN A 81 5.48 13.78 13.49
N ASN A 82 6.22 13.58 12.39
CA ASN A 82 7.39 12.71 12.29
C ASN A 82 7.16 11.24 12.74
N ARG A 83 5.90 10.78 12.71
CA ARG A 83 5.55 9.40 13.08
C ARG A 83 5.60 8.49 11.85
N GLU A 84 6.35 7.39 11.95
CA GLU A 84 6.62 6.48 10.82
C GLU A 84 5.43 5.62 10.36
N HIS A 85 4.39 5.50 11.18
CA HIS A 85 3.27 4.57 10.98
C HIS A 85 1.91 5.25 10.81
N GLU A 86 1.86 6.58 10.65
CA GLU A 86 0.60 7.31 10.48
C GLU A 86 0.06 7.28 9.04
N LEU A 87 0.95 7.24 8.04
CA LEU A 87 0.57 7.32 6.64
C LEU A 87 0.79 5.99 5.93
N SER A 88 -0.19 5.62 5.10
CA SER A 88 -0.07 4.48 4.20
C SER A 88 1.06 4.71 3.19
N VAL A 89 1.69 3.62 2.74
CA VAL A 89 2.80 3.66 1.76
C VAL A 89 2.41 4.43 0.50
N LEU A 90 1.16 4.31 0.06
CA LEU A 90 0.62 5.04 -1.08
C LEU A 90 0.55 6.54 -0.83
N SER A 91 0.15 6.94 0.38
CA SER A 91 0.08 8.36 0.74
C SER A 91 1.46 8.99 0.76
N ILE A 92 2.47 8.26 1.28
CA ILE A 92 3.88 8.67 1.21
C ILE A 92 4.31 8.80 -0.26
N ALA A 93 4.02 7.78 -1.08
CA ALA A 93 4.39 7.79 -2.48
C ALA A 93 3.81 8.99 -3.22
N ARG A 94 2.52 9.27 -3.04
CA ARG A 94 1.83 10.40 -3.68
C ARG A 94 2.40 11.76 -3.26
N ARG A 95 2.74 11.94 -1.98
CA ARG A 95 3.34 13.20 -1.48
C ARG A 95 4.75 13.41 -2.04
N MET A 96 5.52 12.33 -2.18
CA MET A 96 6.92 12.38 -2.60
C MET A 96 7.13 12.31 -4.13
N LEU A 97 6.06 12.05 -4.90
CA LEU A 97 6.12 11.84 -6.35
C LEU A 97 6.60 13.08 -7.12
N GLY A 98 6.28 14.28 -6.63
CA GLY A 98 6.71 15.54 -7.22
C GLY A 98 8.08 16.04 -6.74
N ILE A 99 8.65 15.41 -5.71
CA ILE A 99 9.88 15.87 -5.03
C ILE A 99 11.09 15.08 -5.53
N THR A 100 10.89 13.85 -5.99
CA THR A 100 11.99 12.93 -6.32
C THR A 100 11.80 12.30 -7.69
N GLN A 101 12.91 12.13 -8.42
CA GLN A 101 12.91 11.35 -9.66
C GLN A 101 13.31 9.91 -9.34
N LEU A 102 12.35 9.00 -9.36
CA LEU A 102 12.61 7.58 -9.23
C LEU A 102 12.21 6.85 -10.50
N THR A 103 13.08 5.97 -10.97
CA THR A 103 12.78 5.13 -12.13
C THR A 103 11.82 4.00 -11.71
N PRO A 104 10.94 3.53 -12.62
CA PRO A 104 10.05 2.38 -12.35
C PRO A 104 10.81 1.13 -11.90
N ARG A 105 12.03 0.94 -12.40
CA ARG A 105 12.92 -0.16 -12.02
C ARG A 105 13.19 -0.19 -10.51
N HIS A 106 13.58 0.94 -9.92
CA HIS A 106 13.86 1.00 -8.48
C HIS A 106 12.61 0.79 -7.62
N ALA A 107 11.45 1.24 -8.10
CA ALA A 107 10.18 0.95 -7.43
C ALA A 107 9.91 -0.56 -7.42
N LEU A 108 10.06 -1.23 -8.57
CA LEU A 108 9.88 -2.68 -8.67
C LEU A 108 10.89 -3.45 -7.81
N GLU A 109 12.17 -3.07 -7.81
CA GLU A 109 13.21 -3.67 -6.96
C GLU A 109 12.88 -3.55 -5.46
N SER A 110 12.36 -2.39 -5.05
CA SER A 110 11.96 -2.16 -3.65
C SER A 110 10.75 -3.01 -3.27
N LEU A 111 9.80 -3.16 -4.19
CA LEU A 111 8.61 -3.99 -4.02
C LEU A 111 8.97 -5.47 -3.93
N THR A 112 9.79 -6.00 -4.85
CA THR A 112 10.20 -7.40 -4.85
C THR A 112 10.98 -7.75 -3.58
N THR A 113 11.89 -6.87 -3.15
CA THR A 113 12.62 -7.04 -1.88
C THR A 113 11.67 -7.13 -0.68
N ALA A 114 10.66 -6.24 -0.63
CA ALA A 114 9.68 -6.26 0.44
C ALA A 114 8.81 -7.54 0.43
N LEU A 115 8.43 -8.02 -0.77
CA LEU A 115 7.69 -9.27 -0.93
C LEU A 115 8.51 -10.48 -0.50
N GLN A 116 9.78 -10.57 -0.90
CA GLN A 116 10.69 -11.62 -0.47
C GLN A 116 10.87 -11.65 1.05
N LYS A 117 11.02 -10.47 1.68
CA LYS A 117 11.09 -10.36 3.15
C LYS A 117 9.79 -10.79 3.84
N ALA A 118 8.64 -10.62 3.19
CA ALA A 118 7.35 -11.04 3.73
C ALA A 118 7.09 -12.55 3.55
N SER A 119 7.64 -13.17 2.51
CA SER A 119 7.43 -14.58 2.14
C SER A 119 7.78 -15.63 3.22
N PRO A 120 8.84 -15.52 4.04
CA PRO A 120 9.17 -16.56 5.02
C PRO A 120 8.29 -16.53 6.28
N ASN A 121 7.41 -15.54 6.47
CA ASN A 121 6.66 -15.33 7.72
C ASN A 121 5.22 -15.89 7.71
N TRP A 122 4.90 -16.79 6.77
CA TRP A 122 3.58 -17.42 6.65
C TRP A 122 3.52 -18.85 7.21
N GLY A 123 4.53 -19.26 7.99
CA GLY A 123 4.44 -20.42 8.89
C GLY A 123 3.74 -20.07 10.20
#